data_AF-A0A420E6G8-F1
#
_entry.id   AF-A0A420E6G8-F1
#
_cell.length_a   1.000
_cell.length_b   1.000
_cell.length_c   1.000
_cell.angle_alpha   90.00
_cell.angle_beta   90.00
_cell.angle_gamma   90.00
#
_symmetry.space_group_name_H-M   'P 1'
#
loop_
_entity.id
_entity.type
_entity.pdbx_description
1 polymer ?
#
loop_
_entity_poly.entity_id
_entity_poly.type
_entity_poly.pdbx_seq_one_letter_code
_entity_poly.pdbx_strand_id
1 'polypeptide(L)'
;MNVIQVPVLNQPEAKSHHKARHLKKMAIGPFAQTCIEVRFEADIEQFDSLDDALGQLQESQGWDLFVAYFNNQFHAAVYFYTEQATLDSILEPLMAVVTNKLGDIEVSLLAGDANYGDWDSVYE
;
A
#
# COMPACT_ATOMS: atom_id res chain seq x y z
N MET A 1 -11.70 8.67 -7.96
CA MET A 1 -11.05 7.68 -7.08
C MET A 1 -12.13 6.77 -6.51
N ASN A 2 -12.16 5.52 -6.97
CA ASN A 2 -13.05 4.50 -6.43
C ASN A 2 -12.28 3.70 -5.37
N VAL A 3 -12.85 3.55 -4.16
CA VAL A 3 -12.18 2.85 -3.05
C VAL A 3 -12.79 1.47 -2.87
N ILE A 4 -12.01 0.45 -3.16
CA ILE A 4 -12.34 -0.96 -2.97
C ILE A 4 -11.80 -1.39 -1.61
N GLN A 5 -12.69 -1.73 -0.68
CA GLN A 5 -12.32 -2.22 0.64
C GLN A 5 -11.95 -3.71 0.54
N VAL A 6 -10.70 -4.03 0.84
CA VAL A 6 -10.21 -5.41 0.93
C VAL A 6 -10.51 -5.93 2.34
N PRO A 7 -11.25 -7.02 2.51
CA PRO A 7 -11.55 -7.58 3.83
C PRO A 7 -10.28 -7.93 4.58
N VAL A 8 -10.19 -7.45 5.82
CA VAL A 8 -9.13 -7.85 6.75
C VAL A 8 -9.46 -9.24 7.27
N LEU A 9 -8.56 -10.20 7.04
CA LEU A 9 -8.72 -11.55 7.58
C LEU A 9 -8.61 -11.51 9.12
N ASN A 10 -9.30 -12.43 9.78
CA ASN A 10 -9.29 -12.51 11.25
C ASN A 10 -7.86 -12.66 11.78
N GLN A 11 -7.40 -11.63 12.49
CA GLN A 11 -6.10 -11.63 13.16
C GLN A 11 -6.23 -12.17 14.59
N PRO A 12 -5.20 -12.86 15.11
CA PRO A 12 -5.21 -13.33 16.48
C PRO A 12 -5.18 -12.15 17.47
N GLU A 13 -5.98 -12.21 18.53
CA GLU A 13 -5.96 -11.15 19.55
C GLU A 13 -4.65 -11.14 20.36
N ALA A 14 -4.22 -9.94 20.76
CA ALA A 14 -3.08 -9.78 21.64
C ALA A 14 -3.41 -10.30 23.05
N LYS A 15 -2.61 -11.25 23.55
CA LYS A 15 -2.75 -11.84 24.88
C LYS A 15 -1.71 -11.26 25.83
N SER A 16 -2.00 -11.28 27.13
CA SER A 16 -1.15 -10.70 28.19
C SER A 16 0.29 -11.24 28.26
N HIS A 17 0.51 -12.48 27.81
CA HIS A 17 1.84 -13.11 27.79
C HIS A 17 2.62 -12.86 26.48
N HIS A 18 2.02 -12.17 25.50
CA HIS A 18 2.73 -11.79 24.29
C HIS A 18 3.75 -10.69 24.60
N LYS A 19 4.99 -10.92 24.15
CA LYS A 19 6.07 -9.92 24.19
C LYS A 19 6.09 -9.19 22.85
N ALA A 20 6.72 -8.01 22.77
CA ALA A 20 6.79 -7.21 21.54
C ALA A 20 7.22 -8.01 20.30
N ARG A 21 8.23 -8.89 20.43
CA ARG A 21 8.67 -9.79 19.34
C ARG A 21 7.59 -10.77 18.85
N HIS A 22 6.66 -11.19 19.72
CA HIS A 22 5.55 -12.06 19.34
C HIS A 22 4.51 -11.25 18.57
N LEU A 23 4.16 -10.07 19.09
CA LEU A 23 3.23 -9.15 18.46
C LEU A 23 3.70 -8.76 17.04
N LYS A 24 4.99 -8.45 16.90
CA LYS A 24 5.61 -8.15 15.60
C LYS A 24 5.57 -9.34 14.64
N LYS A 25 5.92 -10.55 15.12
CA LYS A 25 5.90 -11.75 14.27
C LYS A 25 4.48 -12.14 13.84
N MET A 26 3.48 -11.84 14.65
CA MET A 26 2.07 -12.12 14.34
C MET A 26 1.38 -10.94 13.63
N ALA A 27 2.06 -9.80 13.46
CA ALA A 27 1.51 -8.55 12.92
C ALA A 27 0.20 -8.11 13.61
N ILE A 28 0.21 -8.02 14.95
CA ILE A 28 -0.97 -7.65 15.75
C ILE A 28 -0.68 -6.54 16.77
N GLY A 29 -1.75 -5.89 17.25
CA GLY A 29 -1.67 -4.76 18.18
C GLY A 29 -0.89 -3.60 17.55
N PRO A 30 0.19 -3.09 18.16
CA PRO A 30 0.95 -1.96 17.61
C PRO A 30 1.73 -2.29 16.33
N PHE A 31 1.83 -3.58 15.99
CA PHE A 31 2.44 -4.05 14.74
C PHE A 31 1.39 -4.53 13.74
N ALA A 32 0.11 -4.23 13.96
CA ALA A 32 -0.95 -4.53 12.99
C ALA A 32 -0.68 -3.74 11.71
N GLN A 33 -0.46 -4.48 10.63
CA GLN A 33 -0.19 -3.92 9.31
C GLN A 33 -1.46 -3.85 8.47
N THR A 34 -1.52 -2.82 7.65
CA THR A 34 -2.49 -2.68 6.57
C THR A 34 -1.73 -2.33 5.29
N CYS A 35 -2.42 -2.46 4.16
CA CYS A 35 -1.86 -2.08 2.88
C CYS A 35 -2.87 -1.26 2.08
N ILE A 36 -2.33 -0.35 1.28
CA ILE A 36 -3.04 0.43 0.29
C ILE A 36 -2.38 0.16 -1.05
N GLU A 37 -3.16 -0.13 -2.09
CA GLU A 37 -2.68 -0.11 -3.46
C GLU A 37 -3.44 0.88 -4.31
N VAL A 38 -2.67 1.67 -5.05
CA VAL A 38 -3.19 2.45 -6.16
C VAL A 38 -2.84 1.74 -7.46
N ARG A 39 -3.87 1.56 -8.30
CA ARG A 39 -3.72 1.04 -9.66
C ARG A 39 -4.09 2.10 -10.67
N PHE A 40 -3.32 2.17 -11.74
CA PHE A 40 -3.58 3.09 -12.83
C PHE A 40 -2.93 2.63 -14.13
N GLU A 41 -3.55 2.99 -15.24
CA GLU A 41 -2.98 2.81 -16.58
C GLU A 41 -2.10 4.00 -16.92
N ALA A 42 -0.87 3.72 -17.35
CA ALA A 42 0.06 4.72 -17.86
C ALA A 42 1.08 4.07 -18.80
N ASP A 43 1.89 4.90 -19.45
CA ASP A 43 2.97 4.43 -20.32
C ASP A 43 4.06 3.74 -19.50
N ILE A 44 4.38 2.49 -19.85
CA ILE A 44 5.45 1.70 -19.22
C ILE A 44 6.81 2.39 -19.35
N GLU A 45 7.03 3.23 -20.36
CA GLU A 45 8.28 3.99 -20.50
C GLU A 45 8.53 4.96 -19.34
N GLN A 46 7.48 5.30 -18.57
CA GLN A 46 7.58 6.16 -17.39
C GLN A 46 7.86 5.38 -16.10
N PHE A 47 7.97 4.05 -16.17
CA PHE A 47 8.08 3.18 -15.00
C PHE A 47 9.28 3.52 -14.12
N ASP A 48 10.49 3.48 -14.69
CA ASP A 48 11.72 3.72 -13.92
C ASP A 48 11.69 5.10 -13.25
N SER A 49 11.15 6.13 -13.93
CA SER A 49 11.10 7.49 -13.38
C SER A 49 10.08 7.65 -12.25
N LEU A 50 8.99 6.90 -12.30
CA LEU A 50 7.98 6.85 -11.25
C LEU A 50 8.49 6.04 -10.07
N ASP A 51 9.07 4.86 -10.30
CA ASP A 51 9.65 3.99 -9.28
C ASP A 51 10.73 4.72 -8.47
N ASP A 52 11.66 5.41 -9.13
CA ASP A 52 12.68 6.24 -8.47
C ASP A 52 12.08 7.31 -7.55
N ALA A 53 11.01 7.98 -8.00
CA ALA A 53 10.38 9.05 -7.23
C ALA A 53 9.58 8.50 -6.04
N LEU A 54 8.94 7.36 -6.21
CA LEU A 54 8.24 6.68 -5.14
C LEU A 54 9.22 6.06 -4.12
N GLY A 55 10.39 5.58 -4.57
CA GLY A 55 11.48 5.14 -3.71
C GLY A 55 12.01 6.26 -2.80
N GLN A 56 12.16 7.47 -3.34
CA GLN A 56 12.51 8.65 -2.52
C GLN A 56 11.43 8.99 -1.49
N LEU A 57 10.15 8.86 -1.87
CA LEU A 57 9.05 9.03 -0.94
C LEU A 57 9.12 8.00 0.20
N GLN A 58 9.37 6.73 -0.13
CA GLN A 58 9.52 5.65 0.83
C GLN A 58 10.58 5.97 1.89
N GLU A 59 11.78 6.42 1.46
CA GLU A 59 12.86 6.80 2.38
C GLU A 59 12.47 7.93 3.34
N SER A 60 11.69 8.91 2.86
CA SER A 60 11.29 10.07 3.64
C SER A 60 10.19 9.77 4.67
N GLN A 61 9.31 8.81 4.39
CA GLN A 61 8.14 8.51 5.21
C GLN A 61 8.33 7.28 6.12
N GLY A 62 9.28 6.40 5.78
CA GLY A 62 9.55 5.18 6.54
C GLY A 62 8.49 4.08 6.35
N TRP A 63 7.76 4.12 5.24
CA TRP A 63 6.84 3.05 4.83
C TRP A 63 7.58 1.96 4.05
N ASP A 64 6.92 0.83 3.86
CA ASP A 64 7.38 -0.19 2.92
C ASP A 64 6.56 -0.04 1.64
N LEU A 65 7.24 0.11 0.49
CA LEU A 65 6.60 0.28 -0.82
C LEU A 65 6.91 -0.91 -1.71
N PHE A 66 5.92 -1.30 -2.52
CA PHE A 66 6.07 -2.22 -3.63
C PHE A 66 5.51 -1.57 -4.90
N VAL A 67 6.33 -1.47 -5.93
CA VAL A 67 5.93 -0.95 -7.25
C VAL A 67 6.13 -2.04 -8.29
N ALA A 68 5.13 -2.24 -9.14
CA ALA A 68 5.19 -3.21 -10.21
C ALA A 68 4.34 -2.77 -11.41
N TYR A 69 4.62 -3.40 -12.56
CA TYR A 69 3.84 -3.23 -13.78
C TYR A 69 3.42 -4.58 -14.32
N PHE A 70 2.12 -4.84 -14.36
CA PHE A 70 1.52 -6.04 -14.94
C PHE A 70 0.07 -5.72 -15.37
N ASN A 71 -0.53 -6.55 -16.21
CA ASN A 71 -1.88 -6.33 -16.77
C ASN A 71 -2.09 -4.95 -17.43
N ASN A 72 -1.03 -4.37 -18.01
CA ASN A 72 -1.00 -3.00 -18.56
C ASN A 72 -1.33 -1.91 -17.53
N GLN A 73 -1.10 -2.18 -16.25
CA GLN A 73 -1.33 -1.26 -15.15
C GLN A 73 -0.11 -1.18 -14.27
N PHE A 74 0.05 0.00 -13.68
CA PHE A 74 0.93 0.24 -12.57
C PHE A 74 0.24 -0.18 -11.29
N HIS A 75 1.02 -0.79 -10.40
CA HIS A 75 0.61 -1.19 -9.07
C HIS A 75 1.59 -0.55 -8.10
N ALA A 76 1.12 0.39 -7.27
CA ALA A 76 1.91 0.97 -6.19
C ALA A 76 1.22 0.66 -4.85
N ALA A 77 1.82 -0.28 -4.12
CA ALA A 77 1.33 -0.78 -2.85
C ALA A 77 2.18 -0.24 -1.69
N VAL A 78 1.53 0.38 -0.70
CA VAL A 78 2.15 0.92 0.50
C VAL A 78 1.69 0.12 1.72
N TYR A 79 2.65 -0.48 2.41
CA TYR A 79 2.46 -1.21 3.65
C TYR A 79 2.87 -0.34 4.84
N PHE A 80 2.01 -0.26 5.84
CA PHE A 80 2.27 0.53 7.05
C PHE A 80 1.60 -0.08 8.28
N TYR A 81 2.11 0.25 9.46
CA TYR A 81 1.43 -0.10 10.71
C TYR A 81 0.26 0.87 10.93
N THR A 82 -0.89 0.33 11.30
CA THR A 82 -2.13 1.10 11.56
C THR A 82 -2.00 2.16 12.65
N GLU A 83 -1.02 2.03 13.55
CA GLU A 83 -0.70 3.06 14.56
C GLU A 83 0.21 4.19 14.02
N GLN A 84 0.90 3.98 12.89
CA GLN A 84 1.85 4.96 12.34
C GLN A 84 1.19 5.98 11.41
N ALA A 85 0.16 5.57 10.66
CA ALA A 85 -0.42 6.40 9.62
C ALA A 85 -1.91 6.06 9.39
N THR A 86 -2.63 7.02 8.82
CA THR A 86 -3.99 6.83 8.30
C THR A 86 -3.97 6.73 6.78
N LEU A 87 -5.02 6.17 6.19
CA LEU A 87 -5.21 6.10 4.73
C LEU A 87 -4.89 7.43 4.04
N ASP A 88 -5.51 8.52 4.51
CA ASP A 88 -5.36 9.85 3.90
C ASP A 88 -3.92 10.37 3.99
N SER A 89 -3.23 10.12 5.11
CA SER A 89 -1.83 10.54 5.30
C SER A 89 -0.84 9.82 4.39
N ILE A 90 -1.20 8.62 3.90
CA ILE A 90 -0.42 7.89 2.90
C ILE A 90 -0.77 8.37 1.48
N LEU A 91 -2.07 8.51 1.22
CA LEU A 91 -2.58 8.78 -0.13
C LEU A 91 -2.19 10.13 -0.65
N GLU A 92 -2.25 11.17 0.18
CA GLU A 92 -1.94 12.54 -0.25
C GLU A 92 -0.54 12.65 -0.87
N PRO A 93 0.55 12.25 -0.19
CA PRO A 93 1.89 12.33 -0.77
C PRO A 93 2.13 11.31 -1.89
N LEU A 94 1.53 10.11 -1.82
CA LEU A 94 1.62 9.12 -2.89
C LEU A 94 1.03 9.65 -4.20
N MET A 95 -0.19 10.19 -4.12
CA MET A 95 -0.88 10.76 -5.28
C MET A 95 -0.19 12.02 -5.78
N ALA A 96 0.42 12.83 -4.91
CA ALA A 96 1.22 13.98 -5.35
C ALA A 96 2.39 13.57 -6.24
N VAL A 97 3.09 12.47 -5.93
CA VAL A 97 4.17 11.92 -6.77
C VAL A 97 3.61 11.42 -8.10
N VAL A 98 2.54 10.62 -8.05
CA VAL A 98 1.89 10.07 -9.25
C VAL A 98 1.43 11.19 -10.19
N THR A 99 0.72 12.19 -9.66
CA THR A 99 0.24 13.34 -10.44
C THR A 99 1.39 14.20 -10.98
N ASN A 100 2.48 14.36 -10.23
CA ASN A 100 3.64 15.09 -10.72
C ASN A 100 4.31 14.42 -11.91
N LYS A 101 4.37 13.08 -11.92
CA LYS A 101 5.02 12.30 -12.98
C LYS A 101 4.12 12.08 -14.19
N LEU A 102 2.86 11.73 -13.94
CA LEU A 102 1.96 11.21 -14.96
C LEU A 102 0.81 12.18 -15.30
N GLY A 103 0.65 13.26 -14.53
CA GLY A 103 -0.49 14.18 -14.64
C GLY A 103 -1.74 13.63 -13.96
N ASP A 104 -2.88 14.25 -14.28
CA ASP A 104 -4.17 13.78 -13.76
C ASP A 104 -4.58 12.48 -14.45
N ILE A 105 -4.46 11.37 -13.72
CA ILE A 105 -4.83 10.03 -14.18
C ILE A 105 -5.93 9.44 -13.29
N GLU A 106 -6.75 8.57 -13.89
CA GLU A 106 -7.73 7.82 -13.12
C GLU A 106 -7.03 6.73 -12.30
N VAL A 107 -7.33 6.68 -11.01
CA VAL A 107 -6.77 5.68 -10.09
C VAL A 107 -7.86 4.89 -9.39
N SER A 108 -7.62 3.59 -9.30
CA SER A 108 -8.35 2.65 -8.47
C SER A 108 -7.59 2.44 -7.16
N LEU A 109 -8.29 2.53 -6.04
CA LEU A 109 -7.70 2.40 -4.71
C LEU A 109 -8.20 1.13 -4.05
N LEU A 110 -7.30 0.22 -3.69
CA LEU A 110 -7.58 -0.93 -2.84
C LEU A 110 -7.00 -0.65 -1.45
N ALA A 111 -7.76 -0.90 -0.39
CA ALA A 111 -7.27 -0.69 0.98
C ALA A 111 -7.75 -1.79 1.92
N GLY A 112 -6.84 -2.39 2.69
CA GLY A 112 -7.19 -3.42 3.66
C GLY A 112 -6.04 -4.33 4.08
N ASP A 113 -6.22 -5.64 3.94
CA ASP A 113 -5.28 -6.65 4.43
C ASP A 113 -3.93 -6.62 3.70
N ALA A 114 -2.85 -6.45 4.46
CA ALA A 114 -1.48 -6.49 3.97
C ALA A 114 -1.00 -7.87 3.49
N ASN A 115 -1.68 -8.95 3.86
CA ASN A 115 -1.24 -10.32 3.53
C ASN A 115 -2.05 -10.94 2.39
N TYR A 116 -2.96 -10.18 1.78
CA TYR A 116 -3.77 -10.68 0.70
C TYR A 116 -2.92 -10.75 -0.58
N GLY A 117 -2.32 -11.92 -0.82
CA GLY A 117 -1.17 -12.14 -1.70
C GLY A 117 -1.47 -12.31 -3.20
N ASP A 118 -2.66 -11.92 -3.66
CA ASP A 118 -3.01 -11.90 -5.08
C ASP A 118 -4.23 -10.99 -5.26
N TRP A 119 -3.97 -9.71 -5.51
CA TRP A 119 -5.04 -8.73 -5.63
C TRP A 119 -5.70 -8.73 -7.02
N ASP A 120 -5.23 -9.57 -7.95
CA ASP A 120 -5.85 -9.73 -9.28
C ASP A 120 -6.98 -10.74 -9.29
N SER A 121 -6.88 -11.86 -8.55
CA SER A 121 -7.88 -12.94 -8.70
C SER A 121 -9.26 -12.66 -8.11
N VAL A 122 -9.48 -11.55 -7.40
CA VAL A 122 -10.71 -11.31 -6.63
C VAL A 122 -11.43 -9.98 -6.89
N TYR A 123 -10.80 -8.98 -7.52
CA TYR A 123 -11.40 -7.64 -7.69
C TYR A 123 -11.46 -7.11 -9.13
N GLU A 124 -11.45 -8.01 -10.13
CA GLU A 124 -11.81 -7.67 -11.53
C GLU A 124 -13.21 -7.05 -11.66
#